data_AF-A0A2N0B2M2-F1
#
_entry.id   AF-A0A2N0B2M2-F1
#
_cell.length_a   1.000
_cell.length_b   1.000
_cell.length_c   1.000
_cell.angle_alpha   90.00
_cell.angle_beta   90.00
_cell.angle_gamma   90.00
#
_symmetry.space_group_name_H-M   'P 1'
#
loop_
_entity.id
_entity.type
_entity.pdbx_description
1 polymer ?
#
loop_
_entity_poly.entity_id
_entity_poly.type
_entity_poly.pdbx_seq_one_letter_code
_entity_poly.pdbx_strand_id
1 'polypeptide(L)'
;MNRNFFSLPVGTDNEKILSSFSEQIRIIPLIDADGCIVDFATNKKVRQIPVAAPQLDGNELAYVTECIRTSWISSQGKYVREFENIFKEKMKVAGALAVSNGTVALHLALAALGIREGDEVIVPNFTFAASVNAILYAGAVPVLADIDPKTWNLSAETIRPLLTERTKAIMPVHLYGHPCD
;
A
#
# COMPACT_ATOMS: atom_id res chain seq x y z
N MET A 1 -43.79 22.31 3.92
CA MET A 1 -43.05 21.46 2.96
C MET A 1 -42.72 22.28 1.74
N ASN A 2 -41.45 22.33 1.34
CA ASN A 2 -41.08 22.95 0.07
C ASN A 2 -41.65 22.09 -1.06
N ARG A 3 -42.59 22.63 -1.84
CA ARG A 3 -43.24 21.93 -2.96
C ARG A 3 -42.50 22.12 -4.29
N ASN A 4 -41.50 23.00 -4.30
CA ASN A 4 -40.65 23.25 -5.47
C ASN A 4 -39.41 22.37 -5.37
N PHE A 5 -39.49 21.15 -5.92
CA PHE A 5 -38.36 20.24 -6.06
C PHE A 5 -38.24 19.81 -7.52
N PHE A 6 -37.03 19.40 -7.91
CA PHE A 6 -36.74 18.86 -9.23
C PHE A 6 -36.64 17.34 -9.12
N SER A 7 -37.37 16.61 -9.96
CA SER A 7 -37.38 15.14 -10.03
C SER A 7 -37.43 14.69 -11.47
N LEU A 8 -37.05 13.43 -11.73
CA LEU A 8 -37.12 12.80 -13.05
C LEU A 8 -37.88 11.47 -12.96
N PRO A 9 -38.54 10.99 -14.02
CA PRO A 9 -39.12 9.65 -14.05
C PRO A 9 -38.06 8.55 -13.87
N VAL A 10 -38.41 7.48 -13.16
CA VAL A 10 -37.61 6.25 -13.10
C VAL A 10 -37.51 5.65 -14.52
N GLY A 11 -36.28 5.36 -14.96
CA GLY A 11 -35.99 4.98 -16.36
C GLY A 11 -35.59 6.14 -17.28
N THR A 12 -35.43 7.36 -16.75
CA THR A 12 -34.78 8.45 -17.50
C THR A 12 -33.35 8.06 -17.88
N ASP A 13 -32.95 8.38 -19.12
CA ASP A 13 -31.60 8.09 -19.62
C ASP A 13 -30.50 8.80 -18.80
N ASN A 14 -29.36 8.13 -18.65
CA ASN A 14 -28.23 8.61 -17.86
C ASN A 14 -27.68 9.95 -18.36
N GLU A 15 -27.65 10.22 -19.67
CA GLU A 15 -27.17 11.51 -20.19
C GLU A 15 -28.07 12.67 -19.76
N LYS A 16 -29.38 12.42 -19.75
CA LYS A 16 -30.38 13.41 -19.30
C LYS A 16 -30.33 13.61 -17.78
N ILE A 17 -30.10 12.55 -17.01
CA ILE A 17 -29.86 12.66 -15.56
C ILE A 17 -28.60 13.48 -15.29
N LEU A 18 -27.50 13.19 -15.98
CA LEU A 18 -26.21 13.86 -15.77
C LEU A 18 -26.25 15.35 -16.12
N SER A 19 -26.89 15.71 -17.24
CA SER A 19 -27.07 17.10 -17.65
C SER A 19 -28.04 17.90 -16.78
N SER A 20 -28.86 17.22 -15.97
CA SER A 20 -29.80 17.86 -15.03
C SER A 20 -29.15 18.25 -13.70
N PHE A 21 -27.93 17.77 -13.41
CA PHE A 21 -27.22 18.21 -12.21
C PHE A 21 -26.69 19.64 -12.37
N SER A 22 -26.71 20.38 -11.27
CA SER A 22 -26.15 21.74 -11.18
C SER A 22 -25.58 21.99 -9.78
N GLU A 23 -25.03 23.17 -9.54
CA GLU A 23 -24.59 23.53 -8.18
C GLU A 23 -25.73 23.47 -7.16
N GLN A 24 -26.96 23.76 -7.61
CA GLN A 24 -28.19 23.77 -6.81
C GLN A 24 -28.90 22.40 -6.79
N ILE A 25 -28.75 21.58 -7.84
CA ILE A 25 -29.38 20.26 -7.98
C ILE A 25 -28.28 19.19 -7.91
N ARG A 26 -28.08 18.61 -6.72
CA ARG A 26 -27.03 17.59 -6.45
C ARG A 26 -27.58 16.19 -6.27
N ILE A 27 -28.88 16.10 -5.98
CA ILE A 27 -29.64 14.87 -5.77
C ILE A 27 -30.94 15.06 -6.54
N ILE A 28 -31.29 14.09 -7.38
CA ILE A 28 -32.51 14.09 -8.18
C ILE A 28 -33.31 12.86 -7.77
N PRO A 29 -34.44 13.01 -7.04
CA PRO A 29 -35.36 11.91 -6.81
C PRO A 29 -35.89 11.36 -8.14
N LEU A 30 -35.90 10.04 -8.27
CA LEU A 30 -36.49 9.33 -9.39
C LEU A 30 -37.87 8.83 -8.98
N ILE A 31 -38.89 9.25 -9.72
CA ILE A 31 -40.30 8.99 -9.40
C ILE A 31 -40.94 8.00 -10.37
N ASP A 32 -41.87 7.18 -9.89
CA ASP A 32 -42.71 6.33 -10.73
C ASP A 32 -43.89 7.11 -11.37
N ALA A 33 -44.76 6.41 -12.08
CA ALA A 33 -45.92 7.00 -12.77
C ALA A 33 -46.95 7.60 -11.79
N ASP A 34 -46.98 7.12 -10.55
CA ASP A 34 -47.88 7.59 -9.49
C ASP A 34 -47.27 8.78 -8.71
N GLY A 35 -46.06 9.21 -9.09
CA GLY A 35 -45.33 10.29 -8.44
C GLY A 35 -44.65 9.88 -7.14
N CYS A 36 -44.56 8.59 -6.84
CA CYS A 36 -43.85 8.07 -5.68
C CYS A 36 -42.34 8.02 -5.97
N ILE A 37 -41.52 8.43 -5.00
CA ILE A 37 -40.06 8.30 -5.11
C ILE A 37 -39.69 6.82 -4.96
N VAL A 38 -39.00 6.28 -5.96
CA VAL A 38 -38.56 4.88 -5.99
C VAL A 38 -37.04 4.72 -6.00
N ASP A 39 -36.30 5.76 -6.42
CA ASP A 39 -34.83 5.80 -6.40
C ASP A 39 -34.32 7.26 -6.41
N PHE A 40 -33.02 7.50 -6.48
CA PHE A 40 -32.43 8.81 -6.67
C PHE A 40 -31.12 8.76 -7.46
N ALA A 41 -30.85 9.81 -8.22
CA ALA A 41 -29.56 10.02 -8.87
C ALA A 41 -28.75 11.08 -8.11
N THR A 42 -27.43 10.90 -8.04
CA THR A 42 -26.51 11.94 -7.55
C THR A 42 -25.20 11.94 -8.33
N ASN A 43 -24.62 13.12 -8.53
CA ASN A 43 -23.29 13.30 -9.12
C ASN A 43 -22.15 13.12 -8.11
N LYS A 44 -22.48 12.81 -6.85
CA LYS A 44 -21.49 12.45 -5.82
C LYS A 44 -21.37 10.94 -5.76
N LYS A 45 -20.14 10.43 -5.58
CA LYS A 45 -19.94 9.03 -5.21
C LYS A 45 -20.63 8.77 -3.87
N VAL A 46 -21.76 8.05 -3.90
CA VAL A 46 -22.52 7.64 -2.70
C VAL A 46 -21.70 6.66 -1.86
N ARG A 47 -20.77 5.93 -2.48
CA ARG A 47 -19.82 5.05 -1.83
C ARG A 47 -18.44 5.17 -2.45
N GLN A 48 -17.45 5.43 -1.62
CA GLN A 48 -16.03 5.27 -1.95
C GLN A 48 -15.55 3.99 -1.30
N ILE A 49 -15.18 2.99 -2.10
CA ILE A 49 -14.57 1.75 -1.62
C ILE A 49 -13.06 1.92 -1.80
N PRO A 50 -12.28 2.18 -0.74
CA PRO A 50 -10.84 2.31 -0.85
C PRO A 50 -10.21 0.95 -1.15
N VAL A 51 -9.11 0.93 -1.91
CA VAL A 51 -8.33 -0.29 -2.16
C VAL A 51 -7.68 -0.80 -0.86
N ALA A 52 -7.26 0.11 0.02
CA ALA A 52 -6.73 -0.18 1.34
C ALA A 52 -7.10 0.92 2.33
N ALA A 53 -7.34 0.56 3.59
CA ALA A 53 -7.55 1.48 4.69
C ALA A 53 -6.93 0.91 5.98
N PRO A 54 -6.31 1.73 6.84
CA PRO A 54 -5.82 1.26 8.13
C PRO A 54 -7.00 0.90 9.05
N GLN A 55 -6.88 -0.22 9.75
CA GLN A 55 -7.77 -0.60 10.83
C GLN A 55 -7.07 -0.28 12.15
N LEU A 56 -7.62 0.67 12.91
CA LEU A 56 -7.07 1.19 14.16
C LEU A 56 -8.10 1.02 15.28
N ASP A 57 -8.46 -0.23 15.57
CA ASP A 57 -9.51 -0.62 16.51
C ASP A 57 -8.97 -1.21 17.83
N GLY A 58 -7.65 -1.10 18.06
CA GLY A 58 -6.97 -1.57 19.26
C GLY A 58 -6.47 -0.43 20.16
N ASN A 59 -5.23 -0.59 20.65
CA ASN A 59 -4.61 0.32 21.62
C ASN A 59 -3.83 1.47 20.98
N GLU A 60 -3.94 1.70 19.66
CA GLU A 60 -3.09 2.64 18.93
C GLU A 60 -3.19 4.05 19.51
N LEU A 61 -4.41 4.54 19.74
CA LEU A 61 -4.63 5.87 20.33
C LEU A 61 -4.09 5.96 21.76
N ALA A 62 -4.26 4.90 22.55
CA ALA A 62 -3.78 4.86 23.93
C ALA A 62 -2.24 4.93 23.99
N TYR A 63 -1.56 4.15 23.15
CA TYR A 63 -0.09 4.12 23.11
C TYR A 63 0.50 5.44 22.61
N VAL A 64 -0.06 6.02 21.54
CA VAL A 64 0.36 7.34 21.05
C VAL A 64 0.13 8.43 22.11
N THR A 65 -1.00 8.39 22.80
CA THR A 65 -1.30 9.33 23.90
C THR A 65 -0.29 9.20 25.03
N GLU A 66 0.14 7.98 25.38
CA GLU A 66 1.16 7.78 26.41
C GLU A 66 2.51 8.35 25.99
N CYS A 67 2.94 8.20 24.74
CA CYS A 67 4.17 8.83 24.22
C CYS A 67 4.16 10.35 24.43
N ILE A 68 3.03 11.01 24.12
CA ILE A 68 2.86 12.46 24.31
C ILE A 68 2.92 12.82 25.80
N ARG A 69 2.18 12.10 26.65
CA ARG A 69 2.13 12.37 28.10
C ARG A 69 3.49 12.21 28.77
N THR A 70 4.28 11.24 28.33
CA THR A 70 5.61 10.94 28.89
C THR A 70 6.74 11.70 28.21
N SER A 71 6.44 12.46 27.15
CA SER A 71 7.41 13.19 26.30
C SER A 71 8.45 12.30 25.61
N TRP A 72 8.26 10.98 25.57
CA TRP A 72 9.06 10.05 24.76
C TRP A 72 8.52 9.99 23.33
N ILE A 73 8.68 11.10 22.60
CA ILE A 73 8.10 11.31 21.27
C ILE A 73 9.09 11.15 20.10
N SER A 74 10.37 10.94 20.40
CA SER A 74 11.43 10.82 19.40
C SER A 74 11.71 9.35 19.05
N SER A 75 12.83 9.06 18.40
CA SER A 75 13.25 7.74 17.91
C SER A 75 13.61 6.72 19.01
N GLN A 76 13.40 7.07 20.28
CA GLN A 76 13.67 6.21 21.43
C GLN A 76 12.47 6.21 22.38
N GLY A 77 12.24 5.07 23.03
CA GLY A 77 11.15 4.90 23.98
C GLY A 77 10.83 3.43 24.23
N LYS A 78 9.96 3.16 25.21
CA LYS A 78 9.57 1.79 25.56
C LYS A 78 8.92 1.05 24.38
N TYR A 79 8.06 1.73 23.62
CA TYR A 79 7.28 1.13 22.55
C TYR A 79 8.12 0.68 21.36
N VAL A 80 9.26 1.33 21.08
CA VAL A 80 10.19 0.87 20.04
C VAL A 80 10.75 -0.51 20.40
N ARG A 81 11.30 -0.64 21.62
CA ARG A 81 11.87 -1.91 22.11
C ARG A 81 10.83 -3.01 22.29
N GLU A 82 9.65 -2.66 22.81
CA GLU A 82 8.54 -3.61 22.94
C GLU A 82 8.10 -4.12 21.57
N PHE A 83 7.92 -3.23 20.59
CA PHE A 83 7.56 -3.62 19.23
C PHE A 83 8.61 -4.53 18.59
N GLU A 84 9.89 -4.20 18.71
CA GLU A 84 10.98 -5.04 18.21
C GLU A 84 10.97 -6.44 18.83
N ASN A 85 10.75 -6.55 20.15
CA ASN A 85 10.67 -7.84 20.83
C ASN A 85 9.46 -8.66 20.38
N ILE A 86 8.27 -8.04 20.34
CA ILE A 86 7.04 -8.71 19.87
C ILE A 86 7.19 -9.17 18.42
N PHE A 87 7.76 -8.31 17.56
CA PHE A 87 7.96 -8.64 16.14
C PHE A 87 8.95 -9.79 15.96
N LYS A 88 10.08 -9.75 16.68
CA LYS A 88 11.08 -10.82 16.70
C LYS A 88 10.46 -12.17 17.10
N GLU A 89 9.67 -12.19 18.17
CA GLU A 89 8.98 -13.39 18.65
C GLU A 89 7.96 -13.90 17.63
N LYS A 90 7.13 -13.01 17.07
CA LYS A 90 6.12 -13.35 16.07
C LYS A 90 6.73 -13.93 14.80
N MET A 91 7.84 -13.36 14.34
CA MET A 91 8.55 -13.80 13.13
C MET A 91 9.50 -14.98 13.39
N LYS A 92 9.72 -15.36 14.65
CA LYS A 92 10.64 -16.43 15.06
C LYS A 92 12.07 -16.22 14.53
N VAL A 93 12.57 -14.99 14.62
CA VAL A 93 13.92 -14.61 14.17
C VAL A 93 14.81 -14.24 15.36
N ALA A 94 16.13 -14.19 15.14
CA ALA A 94 17.09 -13.86 16.19
C ALA A 94 17.04 -12.38 16.63
N GLY A 95 16.58 -11.48 15.76
CA GLY A 95 16.49 -10.06 16.04
C GLY A 95 15.52 -9.34 15.10
N ALA A 96 15.05 -8.17 15.53
CA ALA A 96 14.25 -7.24 14.74
C ALA A 96 14.72 -5.81 15.09
N LEU A 97 14.75 -4.94 14.09
CA LEU A 97 15.15 -3.54 14.24
C LEU A 97 14.12 -2.64 13.59
N ALA A 98 13.55 -1.71 14.36
CA ALA A 98 12.57 -0.75 13.87
C ALA A 98 13.28 0.40 13.13
N VAL A 99 12.73 0.77 11.97
CA VAL A 99 13.18 1.91 11.17
C VAL A 99 11.98 2.72 10.68
N SER A 100 12.24 3.88 10.08
CA SER A 100 11.18 4.84 9.72
C SER A 100 10.28 4.38 8.56
N ASN A 101 10.73 3.49 7.68
CA ASN A 101 9.93 2.88 6.61
C ASN A 101 10.66 1.70 5.93
N GLY A 102 9.97 1.00 5.04
CA GLY A 102 10.50 -0.16 4.31
C GLY A 102 11.69 0.15 3.38
N THR A 103 11.74 1.31 2.73
CA THR A 103 12.87 1.69 1.86
C THR A 103 14.17 1.84 2.68
N VAL A 104 14.08 2.48 3.85
CA VAL A 104 15.21 2.58 4.79
C VAL A 104 15.63 1.21 5.30
N ALA A 105 14.67 0.31 5.57
CA ALA A 105 14.97 -1.06 5.99
C ALA A 105 15.80 -1.80 4.93
N LEU A 106 15.39 -1.73 3.66
CA LEU A 106 16.11 -2.37 2.55
C LEU A 106 17.51 -1.79 2.38
N HIS A 107 17.64 -0.45 2.39
CA HIS A 107 18.94 0.19 2.26
C HIS A 107 19.88 -0.18 3.43
N LEU A 108 19.38 -0.15 4.66
CA LEU A 108 20.15 -0.54 5.85
C LEU A 108 20.59 -2.01 5.78
N ALA A 109 19.71 -2.91 5.32
CA ALA A 109 20.04 -4.32 5.17
C ALA A 109 21.16 -4.55 4.15
N LEU A 110 21.11 -3.87 2.99
CA LEU A 110 22.17 -3.94 1.98
C LEU A 110 23.49 -3.39 2.52
N ALA A 111 23.46 -2.24 3.20
CA ALA A 111 24.64 -1.66 3.82
C ALA A 111 25.24 -2.58 4.90
N ALA A 112 24.41 -3.21 5.72
CA ALA A 112 24.85 -4.16 6.75
C ALA A 112 25.44 -5.45 6.16
N LEU A 113 24.98 -5.88 4.98
CA LEU A 113 25.58 -6.98 4.22
C LEU A 113 26.90 -6.60 3.53
N GLY A 114 27.30 -5.32 3.57
CA GLY A 114 28.52 -4.83 2.93
C GLY A 114 28.42 -4.67 1.41
N ILE A 115 27.20 -4.59 0.87
CA ILE A 115 26.95 -4.29 -0.54
C ILE A 115 27.50 -2.90 -0.86
N ARG A 116 28.24 -2.80 -1.96
CA ARG A 116 28.95 -1.58 -2.35
C ARG A 116 28.98 -1.38 -3.87
N GLU A 117 29.66 -0.31 -4.29
CA GLU A 117 29.87 0.00 -5.70
C GLU A 117 30.51 -1.17 -6.46
N GLY A 118 29.94 -1.45 -7.64
CA GLY A 118 30.37 -2.55 -8.52
C GLY A 118 29.77 -3.92 -8.20
N ASP A 119 29.12 -4.09 -7.03
CA ASP A 119 28.37 -5.31 -6.73
C ASP A 119 27.06 -5.33 -7.52
N GLU A 120 26.62 -6.54 -7.89
CA GLU A 120 25.32 -6.77 -8.52
C GLU A 120 24.33 -7.36 -7.53
N VAL A 121 23.11 -6.81 -7.50
CA VAL A 121 21.98 -7.34 -6.74
C VAL A 121 20.84 -7.68 -7.68
N ILE A 122 20.46 -8.95 -7.72
CA ILE A 122 19.35 -9.42 -8.55
C ILE A 122 18.02 -9.05 -7.88
N VAL A 123 17.08 -8.48 -8.64
CA VAL A 123 15.78 -8.00 -8.16
C VAL A 123 14.72 -8.19 -9.27
N PRO A 124 13.45 -8.48 -8.97
CA PRO A 124 12.44 -8.64 -10.02
C PRO A 124 12.21 -7.34 -10.80
N ASN A 125 11.98 -7.47 -12.10
CA ASN A 125 11.54 -6.39 -12.99
C ASN A 125 10.11 -5.91 -12.66
N PHE A 126 9.31 -6.75 -12.00
CA PHE A 126 7.96 -6.46 -11.55
C PHE A 126 7.92 -6.32 -10.02
N THR A 127 8.11 -5.09 -9.55
CA THR A 127 8.15 -4.76 -8.11
C THR A 127 7.81 -3.30 -7.86
N PHE A 128 7.70 -2.91 -6.58
CA PHE A 128 7.69 -1.52 -6.17
C PHE A 128 9.10 -0.90 -6.27
N ALA A 129 9.17 0.37 -6.71
CA ALA A 129 10.43 1.06 -7.01
C ALA A 129 11.44 1.10 -5.85
N ALA A 130 10.97 1.03 -4.59
CA ALA A 130 11.85 1.02 -3.42
C ALA A 130 12.88 -0.12 -3.43
N SER A 131 12.55 -1.29 -4.00
CA SER A 131 13.47 -2.42 -4.11
C SER A 131 14.72 -2.05 -4.93
N VAL A 132 14.51 -1.43 -6.10
CA VAL A 132 15.60 -0.98 -6.97
C VAL A 132 16.31 0.24 -6.38
N ASN A 133 15.57 1.20 -5.83
CA ASN A 133 16.15 2.40 -5.24
C ASN A 133 17.09 2.08 -4.08
N ALA A 134 16.75 1.09 -3.23
CA ALA A 134 17.62 0.67 -2.14
C ALA A 134 18.98 0.14 -2.62
N ILE A 135 18.99 -0.60 -3.75
CA ILE A 135 20.22 -1.10 -4.39
C ILE A 135 21.05 0.08 -4.89
N LEU A 136 20.41 1.03 -5.57
CA LEU A 136 21.07 2.24 -6.08
C LEU A 136 21.63 3.11 -4.95
N TYR A 137 20.91 3.24 -3.82
CA TYR A 137 21.39 4.00 -2.66
C TYR A 137 22.62 3.37 -2.00
N ALA A 138 22.75 2.03 -2.07
CA ALA A 138 23.95 1.33 -1.64
C ALA A 138 25.13 1.46 -2.65
N GLY A 139 24.91 2.11 -3.81
CA GLY A 139 25.90 2.25 -4.88
C GLY A 139 26.04 1.02 -5.78
N ALA A 140 25.26 -0.03 -5.55
CA ALA A 140 25.31 -1.27 -6.31
C ALA A 140 24.50 -1.21 -7.62
N VAL A 141 24.69 -2.22 -8.47
CA VAL A 141 24.03 -2.37 -9.77
C VAL A 141 22.83 -3.30 -9.64
N PRO A 142 21.59 -2.83 -9.87
CA PRO A 142 20.43 -3.70 -9.93
C PRO A 142 20.44 -4.54 -11.21
N VAL A 143 20.31 -5.85 -11.08
CA VAL A 143 20.16 -6.78 -12.21
C VAL A 143 18.71 -7.26 -12.23
N LEU A 144 17.96 -6.81 -13.23
CA LEU A 144 16.52 -7.08 -13.33
C LEU A 144 16.28 -8.50 -13.83
N ALA A 145 15.67 -9.33 -12.99
CA ALA A 145 15.20 -10.66 -13.34
C ALA A 145 13.72 -10.64 -13.72
N ASP A 146 13.34 -11.51 -14.65
CA ASP A 146 11.94 -11.73 -14.97
C ASP A 146 11.22 -12.50 -13.84
N ILE A 147 9.90 -12.55 -13.90
CA ILE A 147 9.05 -13.21 -12.91
C ILE A 147 8.41 -14.49 -13.45
N ASP A 148 8.07 -15.43 -12.57
CA ASP A 148 7.16 -16.52 -12.92
C ASP A 148 5.76 -15.93 -13.21
N PRO A 149 5.17 -16.17 -14.40
CA PRO A 149 3.88 -15.60 -14.77
C PRO A 149 2.71 -16.10 -13.91
N LYS A 150 2.87 -17.19 -13.15
CA LYS A 150 1.83 -17.73 -12.28
C LYS A 150 1.82 -17.07 -10.90
N THR A 151 2.99 -16.87 -10.32
CA THR A 151 3.15 -16.34 -8.94
C THR A 151 3.49 -14.85 -8.91
N TRP A 152 3.98 -14.32 -10.03
CA TRP A 152 4.53 -12.96 -10.19
C TRP A 152 5.74 -12.67 -9.29
N ASN A 153 6.38 -13.73 -8.81
CA ASN A 153 7.57 -13.68 -7.98
C ASN A 153 8.81 -14.11 -8.78
N LEU A 154 9.99 -13.87 -8.20
CA LEU A 154 11.23 -14.49 -8.70
C LEU A 154 11.15 -16.02 -8.55
N SER A 155 11.81 -16.73 -9.46
CA SER A 155 12.07 -18.17 -9.32
C SER A 155 13.56 -18.48 -9.53
N ALA A 156 13.97 -19.68 -9.13
CA ALA A 156 15.32 -20.16 -9.40
C ALA A 156 15.64 -20.15 -10.90
N GLU A 157 14.66 -20.39 -11.78
CA GLU A 157 14.86 -20.35 -13.23
C GLU A 157 15.09 -18.93 -13.75
N THR A 158 14.40 -17.92 -13.22
CA THR A 158 14.58 -16.53 -13.68
C THR A 158 15.87 -15.90 -13.15
N ILE A 159 16.36 -16.36 -12.00
CA ILE A 159 17.60 -15.89 -11.38
C ILE A 159 18.83 -16.52 -12.02
N ARG A 160 18.83 -17.85 -12.22
CA ARG A 160 20.02 -18.62 -12.63
C ARG A 160 20.79 -18.06 -13.84
N PRO A 161 20.16 -17.61 -14.94
CA PRO A 161 20.88 -17.10 -16.11
C PRO A 161 21.54 -15.73 -15.88
N LEU A 162 21.22 -15.03 -14.79
CA LEU A 162 21.72 -13.69 -14.50
C LEU A 162 22.87 -13.66 -13.49
N LEU A 163 23.24 -14.83 -12.93
CA LEU A 163 24.34 -14.92 -11.98
C LEU A 163 25.68 -14.62 -12.65
N THR A 164 26.46 -13.75 -12.02
CA THR A 164 27.83 -13.41 -12.43
C THR A 164 28.76 -13.45 -11.22
N GLU A 165 30.07 -13.28 -11.43
CA GLU A 165 31.05 -13.14 -10.33
C GLU A 165 30.81 -11.88 -9.47
N ARG A 166 30.11 -10.88 -10.02
CA ARG A 166 29.74 -9.64 -9.32
C ARG A 166 28.46 -9.79 -8.52
N THR A 167 27.65 -10.82 -8.73
CA THR A 167 26.41 -11.02 -7.98
C THR A 167 26.72 -11.28 -6.50
N LYS A 168 26.26 -10.38 -5.62
CA LYS A 168 26.46 -10.48 -4.16
C LYS A 168 25.19 -10.76 -3.37
N ALA A 169 24.02 -10.43 -3.94
CA ALA A 169 22.75 -10.70 -3.30
C ALA A 169 21.64 -10.93 -4.33
N ILE A 170 20.58 -11.59 -3.86
CA ILE A 170 19.29 -11.69 -4.53
C ILE A 170 18.28 -11.08 -3.58
N MET A 171 17.48 -10.14 -4.07
CA MET A 171 16.42 -9.48 -3.32
C MET A 171 15.06 -9.97 -3.84
N PRO A 172 14.53 -11.09 -3.30
CA PRO A 172 13.18 -11.52 -3.62
C PRO A 172 12.15 -10.52 -3.08
N VAL A 173 11.04 -10.38 -3.79
CA VAL A 173 9.90 -9.58 -3.37
C VAL A 173 8.69 -10.50 -3.32
N HIS A 174 8.12 -10.67 -2.14
CA HIS A 174 6.94 -11.50 -1.91
C HIS A 174 5.69 -10.71 -2.31
N LEU A 175 5.42 -10.68 -3.61
CA LEU A 175 4.43 -9.79 -4.19
C LEU A 175 3.03 -10.12 -3.68
N TYR A 176 2.27 -9.09 -3.35
CA TYR A 176 0.89 -9.20 -2.83
C TYR A 176 0.72 -10.11 -1.60
N GLY A 177 1.80 -10.34 -0.85
CA GLY A 177 1.80 -11.21 0.32
C GLY A 177 1.95 -12.70 0.01
N HIS A 178 2.24 -13.06 -1.25
CA HIS A 178 2.58 -14.42 -1.65
C HIS A 178 4.11 -14.60 -1.57
N PRO A 179 4.64 -15.48 -0.69
CA PRO A 179 6.07 -15.74 -0.61
C PRO A 179 6.65 -16.29 -1.92
N CYS A 180 7.92 -15.99 -2.17
CA CYS A 180 8.68 -16.66 -3.24
C CYS A 180 8.98 -18.11 -2.80
N ASP A 181 9.24 -18.97 -3.79
CA ASP A 181 9.81 -20.31 -3.60
C ASP A 181 11.31 -20.22 -3.31
#